data_AF-A0A0D0CFP5-F1
#
_entry.id   AF-A0A0D0CFP5-F1
#
_cell.length_a   1.000
_cell.length_b   1.000
_cell.length_c   1.000
_cell.angle_alpha   90.00
_cell.angle_beta   90.00
_cell.angle_gamma   90.00
#
_symmetry.space_group_name_H-M   'P 1'
#
loop_
_entity.id
_entity.type
_entity.pdbx_description
1 polymer ?
#
loop_
_entity_poly.entity_id
_entity_poly.type
_entity_poly.pdbx_seq_one_letter_code
_entity_poly.pdbx_strand_id
1 'polypeptide(L)'
;MPLLDVVLQALEQCQITAAEFVITLLTSRQYKDHQLVHDLLVCSMDILNAFLQHPVTQDNVIQQSCNIVKHTYLHEIRDLASAESGWHFGASNASTKQLEDFSIEDTASKMKSHAPRWWSLLRILLGASMDGGWDNEDEGDDILASEDDLNTYWDQVDEIDLFLYLEGLINGLTGDLVAPKLTGENKWLKCHAAIKTMKETCISSILMQGINQKLNALQSILGFFLQSAHAPQKVIDTLAHLGVSIYTDAINLAVQSLSAELQNALQDLGQSLLASYAYDNFDVDLKSQVSTVEKLRHIFASSVMENPTTGPNSSQWPNLPTIPMSTLSQRNLHSP
;
A
#
# COMPACT_ATOMS: atom_id res chain seq x y z
N MET A 1 -21.79 -49.77 -25.27
CA MET A 1 -21.46 -49.01 -26.50
C MET A 1 -22.63 -48.69 -27.42
N PRO A 2 -23.69 -49.50 -27.62
CA PRO A 2 -24.72 -49.17 -28.64
C PRO A 2 -25.56 -47.93 -28.32
N LEU A 3 -25.59 -47.48 -27.05
CA LEU A 3 -26.34 -46.28 -26.65
C LEU A 3 -25.66 -44.97 -27.07
N LEU A 4 -24.33 -44.93 -27.11
CA LEU A 4 -23.59 -43.73 -27.51
C LEU A 4 -23.79 -43.46 -29.00
N ASP A 5 -23.76 -44.50 -29.82
CA ASP A 5 -23.99 -44.40 -31.27
C ASP A 5 -25.39 -43.85 -31.59
N VAL A 6 -26.41 -44.25 -30.81
CA VAL A 6 -27.77 -43.71 -30.95
C VAL A 6 -27.82 -42.21 -30.63
N VAL A 7 -27.14 -41.77 -29.57
CA VAL A 7 -27.07 -40.35 -29.20
C VAL A 7 -26.32 -39.54 -30.26
N LEU A 8 -25.18 -40.04 -30.75
CA LEU A 8 -24.42 -39.40 -31.82
C LEU A 8 -25.23 -39.29 -33.12
N GLN A 9 -25.94 -40.36 -33.49
CA GLN A 9 -26.81 -40.36 -34.67
C GLN A 9 -27.97 -39.38 -34.52
N ALA A 10 -28.56 -39.26 -33.32
CA ALA A 10 -29.62 -38.28 -33.06
C ALA A 10 -29.11 -36.83 -33.19
N LEU A 11 -27.92 -36.54 -32.68
CA LEU A 11 -27.27 -35.23 -32.85
C LEU A 11 -27.01 -34.91 -34.32
N GLU A 12 -26.51 -35.88 -35.09
CA GLU A 12 -26.27 -35.74 -36.53
C GLU A 12 -27.57 -35.51 -37.31
N GLN A 13 -28.63 -36.27 -37.02
CA GLN A 13 -29.95 -36.09 -37.64
C GLN A 13 -30.55 -34.71 -37.34
N CYS A 14 -30.29 -34.17 -36.15
CA CYS A 14 -30.73 -32.83 -35.76
C CYS A 14 -29.83 -31.72 -36.30
N GLN A 15 -28.69 -32.04 -36.93
CA GLN A 15 -27.66 -31.10 -37.36
C GLN A 15 -27.13 -30.22 -36.21
N ILE A 16 -26.98 -30.80 -35.02
CA ILE A 16 -26.47 -30.12 -33.81
C ILE A 16 -25.16 -30.78 -33.40
N THR A 17 -24.11 -29.99 -33.22
CA THR A 17 -22.84 -30.51 -32.68
C THR A 17 -22.96 -30.78 -31.18
N ALA A 18 -22.15 -31.71 -30.64
CA ALA A 18 -22.11 -31.95 -29.20
C ALA A 18 -21.79 -30.67 -28.39
N ALA A 19 -20.91 -29.81 -28.92
CA ALA A 19 -20.58 -28.52 -28.31
C ALA A 19 -21.78 -27.55 -28.30
N GLU A 20 -22.48 -27.38 -29.42
CA GLU A 20 -23.68 -26.54 -29.51
C GLU A 20 -24.79 -27.04 -28.59
N PHE A 21 -24.97 -28.35 -28.48
CA PHE A 21 -25.93 -28.95 -27.56
C PHE A 21 -25.63 -28.56 -26.11
N VAL A 22 -24.39 -28.76 -25.66
CA VAL A 22 -23.96 -28.40 -24.30
C VAL A 22 -24.05 -26.90 -24.05
N ILE A 23 -23.56 -26.07 -24.98
CA ILE A 23 -23.62 -24.60 -24.86
C ILE A 23 -25.08 -24.12 -24.80
N THR A 24 -25.97 -24.64 -25.65
CA THR A 24 -27.38 -24.26 -25.67
C THR A 24 -28.09 -24.66 -24.38
N LEU A 25 -27.80 -25.85 -23.84
CA LEU A 25 -28.35 -26.29 -22.56
C LEU A 25 -27.91 -25.38 -21.41
N LEU A 26 -26.63 -25.01 -21.34
CA LEU A 26 -26.08 -24.21 -20.25
C LEU A 26 -26.45 -22.72 -20.34
N THR A 27 -26.67 -22.18 -21.54
CA THR A 27 -26.91 -20.74 -21.74
C THR A 27 -28.39 -20.36 -21.90
N SER A 28 -29.23 -21.27 -22.38
CA SER A 28 -30.64 -20.96 -22.61
C SER A 28 -31.47 -21.01 -21.32
N ARG A 29 -32.15 -19.90 -21.01
CA ARG A 29 -33.00 -19.78 -19.81
C ARG A 29 -34.13 -20.81 -19.75
N GLN A 30 -34.57 -21.32 -20.90
CA GLN A 30 -35.66 -22.29 -20.98
C GLN A 30 -35.31 -23.67 -20.39
N TYR A 31 -34.02 -23.97 -20.23
CA TYR A 31 -33.53 -25.24 -19.70
C TYR A 31 -32.94 -25.15 -18.30
N LYS A 32 -33.10 -24.00 -17.61
CA LYS A 32 -32.47 -23.76 -16.30
C LYS A 32 -32.75 -24.88 -15.27
N ASP A 33 -33.96 -25.43 -15.26
CA ASP A 33 -34.39 -26.47 -14.33
C ASP A 33 -34.40 -27.88 -14.96
N HIS A 34 -33.82 -28.04 -16.16
CA HIS A 34 -33.78 -29.31 -16.86
C HIS A 34 -32.76 -30.26 -16.20
N GLN A 35 -33.11 -31.55 -16.06
CA GLN A 35 -32.27 -32.54 -15.37
C GLN A 35 -30.86 -32.64 -15.97
N LEU A 36 -30.73 -32.53 -17.30
CA LEU A 36 -29.42 -32.53 -17.97
C LEU A 36 -28.55 -31.32 -17.63
N VAL A 37 -29.15 -30.14 -17.37
CA VAL A 37 -28.38 -28.96 -16.93
C VAL A 37 -27.85 -29.20 -15.53
N HIS A 38 -28.67 -29.74 -14.63
CA HIS A 38 -28.21 -30.12 -13.29
C HIS A 38 -27.07 -31.15 -13.34
N ASP A 39 -27.21 -32.19 -14.15
CA ASP A 39 -26.16 -33.20 -14.35
C ASP A 39 -24.84 -32.60 -14.86
N LEU A 40 -24.91 -31.75 -15.90
CA LEU A 40 -23.73 -31.04 -16.44
C LEU A 40 -23.07 -30.11 -15.40
N LEU A 41 -23.85 -29.45 -14.55
CA LEU A 41 -23.33 -28.58 -13.48
C LEU A 41 -22.68 -29.39 -12.35
N VAL A 42 -23.26 -30.54 -11.99
CA VAL A 42 -22.69 -31.44 -10.97
C VAL A 42 -21.37 -32.06 -11.48
N CYS A 43 -21.33 -32.50 -12.73
CA CYS A 43 -20.16 -33.12 -13.35
C CYS A 43 -19.20 -32.11 -14.01
N SER A 44 -19.35 -30.80 -13.77
CA SER A 44 -18.59 -29.79 -14.50
C SER A 44 -17.08 -29.93 -14.28
N MET A 45 -16.66 -30.29 -13.08
CA MET A 45 -15.24 -30.50 -12.76
C MET A 45 -14.67 -31.72 -13.49
N ASP A 46 -15.40 -32.83 -13.53
CA ASP A 46 -14.99 -34.04 -14.25
C ASP A 46 -14.87 -33.78 -15.75
N ILE A 47 -15.81 -33.02 -16.31
CA ILE A 47 -15.78 -32.60 -17.72
C ILE A 47 -14.57 -31.71 -18.01
N LEU A 48 -14.29 -30.71 -17.17
CA LEU A 48 -13.11 -29.85 -17.30
C LEU A 48 -11.81 -30.65 -17.16
N ASN A 49 -11.75 -31.58 -16.21
CA ASN A 49 -10.62 -32.49 -16.04
C ASN A 49 -10.44 -33.38 -17.27
N ALA A 50 -11.50 -33.90 -17.88
CA ALA A 50 -11.42 -34.66 -19.11
C ALA A 50 -10.82 -33.83 -20.26
N PHE A 51 -11.20 -32.55 -20.39
CA PHE A 51 -10.57 -31.64 -21.36
C PHE A 51 -9.11 -31.33 -21.04
N LEU A 52 -8.75 -31.27 -19.76
CA LEU A 52 -7.37 -31.06 -19.31
C LEU A 52 -6.47 -32.27 -19.58
N GLN A 53 -7.01 -33.48 -19.47
CA GLN A 53 -6.29 -34.73 -19.74
C GLN A 53 -6.17 -35.06 -21.23
N HIS A 54 -6.95 -34.39 -22.09
CA HIS A 54 -6.94 -34.66 -23.52
C HIS A 54 -5.80 -33.92 -24.23
N PRO A 55 -4.86 -34.60 -24.92
CA PRO A 55 -3.61 -34.01 -25.40
C PRO A 55 -3.77 -32.81 -26.34
N VAL A 56 -4.84 -32.78 -27.13
CA VAL A 56 -5.08 -31.70 -28.10
C VAL A 56 -5.63 -30.42 -27.42
N THR A 57 -6.31 -30.57 -26.29
CA THR A 57 -7.03 -29.47 -25.63
C THR A 57 -6.35 -28.98 -24.37
N GLN A 58 -5.45 -29.77 -23.78
CA GLN A 58 -4.73 -29.46 -22.54
C GLN A 58 -4.16 -28.04 -22.53
N ASP A 59 -3.32 -27.69 -23.52
CA ASP A 59 -2.68 -26.37 -23.59
C ASP A 59 -3.69 -25.23 -23.70
N ASN A 60 -4.74 -25.42 -24.49
CA ASN A 60 -5.79 -24.41 -24.64
C ASN A 60 -6.58 -24.22 -23.33
N VAL A 61 -6.93 -25.32 -22.65
CA VAL A 61 -7.65 -25.28 -21.37
C VAL A 61 -6.80 -24.60 -20.30
N ILE A 62 -5.51 -24.92 -20.21
CA ILE A 62 -4.57 -24.26 -19.28
C ILE A 62 -4.51 -22.76 -19.61
N GLN A 63 -4.31 -22.40 -20.87
CA GLN A 63 -4.21 -21.00 -21.29
C GLN A 63 -5.49 -20.22 -20.98
N GLN A 64 -6.67 -20.79 -21.26
CA GLN A 64 -7.95 -20.18 -20.94
C GLN A 64 -8.14 -20.01 -19.44
N SER A 65 -7.81 -21.05 -18.65
CA SER A 65 -7.88 -21.00 -17.19
C SER A 65 -6.96 -19.91 -16.64
N CYS A 66 -5.72 -19.83 -17.13
CA CYS A 66 -4.79 -18.76 -16.78
C CYS A 66 -5.33 -17.37 -17.14
N ASN A 67 -5.98 -17.21 -18.30
CA ASN A 67 -6.57 -15.94 -18.70
C ASN A 67 -7.71 -15.52 -17.76
N ILE A 68 -8.62 -16.45 -17.43
CA ILE A 68 -9.73 -16.20 -16.49
C ILE A 68 -9.19 -15.76 -15.13
N VAL A 69 -8.21 -16.50 -14.61
CA VAL A 69 -7.57 -16.20 -13.31
C VAL A 69 -6.87 -14.84 -13.33
N LYS A 70 -6.09 -14.53 -14.38
CA LYS A 70 -5.46 -13.21 -14.57
C LYS A 70 -6.48 -12.08 -14.59
N HIS A 71 -7.55 -12.22 -15.36
CA HIS A 71 -8.61 -11.22 -15.43
C HIS A 71 -9.31 -11.02 -14.08
N THR A 72 -9.51 -12.11 -13.35
CA THR A 72 -10.12 -12.08 -12.02
C THR A 72 -9.25 -11.28 -11.04
N TYR A 73 -7.95 -11.58 -10.95
CA TYR A 73 -7.05 -10.83 -10.08
C TYR A 73 -6.91 -9.37 -10.52
N LEU A 74 -6.77 -9.11 -11.81
CA LEU A 74 -6.67 -7.76 -12.33
C LEU A 74 -7.93 -6.93 -12.03
N HIS A 75 -9.11 -7.53 -12.10
CA HIS A 75 -10.36 -6.88 -11.72
C HIS A 75 -10.35 -6.50 -10.24
N GLU A 76 -10.04 -7.45 -9.36
CA GLU A 76 -9.99 -7.18 -7.92
C GLU A 76 -8.96 -6.09 -7.55
N ILE A 77 -7.76 -6.11 -8.14
CA ILE A 77 -6.74 -5.07 -7.89
C ILE A 77 -7.21 -3.71 -8.45
N ARG A 78 -7.92 -3.68 -9.58
CA ARG A 78 -8.48 -2.43 -10.12
C ARG A 78 -9.60 -1.87 -9.26
N ASP A 79 -10.44 -2.73 -8.69
CA ASP A 79 -11.50 -2.34 -7.77
C ASP A 79 -10.90 -1.76 -6.48
N LEU A 80 -9.87 -2.41 -5.93
CA LEU A 80 -9.05 -1.84 -4.86
C LEU A 80 -8.46 -0.49 -5.26
N ALA A 81 -7.98 -0.40 -6.50
CA ALA A 81 -7.35 0.79 -7.03
C ALA A 81 -8.33 1.93 -7.44
N SER A 82 -9.63 1.73 -7.23
CA SER A 82 -10.65 2.72 -7.54
C SER A 82 -10.56 3.92 -6.61
N ALA A 83 -11.04 5.08 -7.08
CA ALA A 83 -11.01 6.30 -6.28
C ALA A 83 -11.96 6.27 -5.06
N GLU A 84 -12.95 5.40 -5.10
CA GLU A 84 -13.97 5.22 -4.07
C GLU A 84 -13.46 4.41 -2.87
N SER A 85 -12.29 3.78 -3.01
CA SER A 85 -11.68 2.93 -1.99
C SER A 85 -11.19 3.68 -0.75
N GLY A 86 -11.06 5.00 -0.81
CA GLY A 86 -10.68 5.85 0.32
C GLY A 86 -9.18 5.82 0.69
N TRP A 87 -8.32 5.15 -0.09
CA TRP A 87 -6.87 5.06 0.19
C TRP A 87 -6.05 6.24 -0.33
N HIS A 88 -6.71 7.39 -0.52
CA HIS A 88 -6.10 8.60 -1.04
C HIS A 88 -5.44 9.42 0.06
N PHE A 89 -4.15 9.73 -0.11
CA PHE A 89 -3.44 10.63 0.78
C PHE A 89 -2.89 11.84 0.00
N GLY A 90 -3.59 12.96 0.13
CA GLY A 90 -3.16 14.23 -0.45
C GLY A 90 -2.18 14.93 0.46
N ALA A 91 -0.88 14.91 0.13
CA ALA A 91 0.16 15.56 0.93
C ALA A 91 -0.17 17.02 1.27
N SER A 92 -0.60 17.83 0.30
CA SER A 92 -0.93 19.25 0.54
C SER A 92 -2.16 19.48 1.43
N ASN A 93 -2.96 18.45 1.66
CA ASN A 93 -4.20 18.49 2.44
C ASN A 93 -4.14 17.45 3.57
N ALA A 94 -2.93 17.05 3.97
CA ALA A 94 -2.75 16.08 5.05
C ALA A 94 -3.32 16.65 6.35
N SER A 95 -4.08 15.82 7.05
CA SER A 95 -4.64 16.15 8.37
C SER A 95 -4.11 15.20 9.44
N THR A 96 -3.98 15.71 10.66
CA THR A 96 -3.60 14.93 11.85
C THR A 96 -4.49 13.72 12.04
N LYS A 97 -5.80 13.90 11.85
CA LYS A 97 -6.79 12.81 11.91
C LYS A 97 -6.51 11.68 10.92
N GLN A 98 -6.10 11.97 9.68
CA GLN A 98 -5.76 10.92 8.71
C GLN A 98 -4.53 10.10 9.12
N LEU A 99 -3.59 10.70 9.86
CA LEU A 99 -2.41 10.03 10.37
C LEU A 99 -2.76 9.18 11.61
N GLU A 100 -3.59 9.71 12.50
CA GLU A 100 -4.03 9.04 13.74
C GLU A 100 -5.01 7.88 13.47
N ASP A 101 -5.94 8.05 12.53
CA ASP A 101 -6.95 7.04 12.18
C ASP A 101 -6.39 5.91 11.28
N PHE A 102 -5.12 6.00 10.85
CA PHE A 102 -4.54 4.99 9.98
C PHE A 102 -4.17 3.73 10.76
N SER A 103 -4.78 2.59 10.40
CA SER A 103 -4.38 1.25 10.87
C SER A 103 -4.06 0.36 9.68
N ILE A 104 -2.92 -0.35 9.77
CA ILE A 104 -2.51 -1.31 8.74
C ILE A 104 -3.38 -2.57 8.79
N GLU A 105 -3.88 -2.97 9.95
CA GLU A 105 -4.78 -4.11 10.15
C GLU A 105 -6.14 -3.86 9.51
N ASP A 106 -6.69 -2.66 9.70
CA ASP A 106 -7.93 -2.22 9.07
C ASP A 106 -7.75 -2.17 7.55
N THR A 107 -6.60 -1.67 7.10
CA THR A 107 -6.23 -1.64 5.68
C THR A 107 -6.18 -3.04 5.10
N ALA A 108 -5.47 -3.96 5.75
CA ALA A 108 -5.37 -5.35 5.35
C ALA A 108 -6.74 -6.03 5.29
N SER A 109 -7.56 -5.84 6.33
CA SER A 109 -8.90 -6.42 6.43
C SER A 109 -9.82 -5.92 5.31
N LYS A 110 -9.80 -4.61 5.05
CA LYS A 110 -10.57 -4.01 3.95
C LYS A 110 -10.06 -4.50 2.59
N MET A 111 -8.75 -4.51 2.34
CA MET A 111 -8.17 -5.03 1.10
C MET A 111 -8.57 -6.48 0.84
N LYS A 112 -8.44 -7.34 1.86
CA LYS A 112 -8.85 -8.75 1.80
C LYS A 112 -10.34 -8.92 1.47
N SER A 113 -11.20 -8.09 2.05
CA SER A 113 -12.65 -8.18 1.80
C SER A 113 -13.04 -7.77 0.37
N HIS A 114 -12.31 -6.85 -0.25
CA HIS A 114 -12.57 -6.38 -1.61
C HIS A 114 -11.89 -7.23 -2.68
N ALA A 115 -10.75 -7.86 -2.35
CA ALA A 115 -9.94 -8.65 -3.26
C ALA A 115 -9.58 -10.03 -2.69
N PRO A 116 -10.58 -10.87 -2.36
CA PRO A 116 -10.34 -12.11 -1.63
C PRO A 116 -9.50 -13.13 -2.41
N ARG A 117 -9.65 -13.19 -3.75
CA ARG A 117 -8.92 -14.17 -4.58
C ARG A 117 -7.47 -13.72 -4.78
N TRP A 118 -7.26 -12.43 -5.03
CA TRP A 118 -5.93 -11.83 -5.03
C TRP A 118 -5.22 -12.02 -3.69
N TRP A 119 -5.91 -11.77 -2.57
CA TRP A 119 -5.36 -11.96 -1.24
C TRP A 119 -4.96 -13.42 -0.99
N SER A 120 -5.79 -14.37 -1.44
CA SER A 120 -5.47 -15.81 -1.38
C SER A 120 -4.23 -16.16 -2.21
N LEU A 121 -4.06 -15.57 -3.39
CA LEU A 121 -2.86 -15.77 -4.20
C LEU A 121 -1.60 -15.26 -3.48
N LEU A 122 -1.67 -14.05 -2.89
CA LEU A 122 -0.54 -13.50 -2.15
C LEU A 122 -0.14 -14.39 -0.98
N ARG A 123 -1.11 -14.95 -0.25
CA ARG A 123 -0.85 -15.91 0.82
C ARG A 123 -0.05 -17.11 0.32
N ILE A 124 -0.45 -17.68 -0.81
CA ILE A 124 0.26 -18.82 -1.43
C ILE A 124 1.69 -18.40 -1.85
N LEU A 125 1.84 -17.26 -2.52
CA LEU A 125 3.13 -16.77 -2.98
C LEU A 125 4.11 -16.41 -1.84
N LEU A 126 3.59 -15.99 -0.69
CA LEU A 126 4.38 -15.63 0.50
C LEU A 126 4.61 -16.81 1.45
N GLY A 127 4.38 -18.05 1.01
CA GLY A 127 4.61 -19.24 1.83
C GLY A 127 3.66 -19.31 3.03
N ALA A 128 2.41 -18.89 2.89
CA ALA A 128 1.37 -19.45 3.76
C ALA A 128 1.18 -20.89 3.31
N SER A 129 1.88 -21.80 4.00
CA SER A 129 1.48 -23.20 4.06
C SER A 129 -0.04 -23.24 4.12
N MET A 130 -0.65 -24.00 3.22
CA MET A 130 -2.08 -24.25 3.21
C MET A 130 -2.40 -24.89 4.56
N ASP A 131 -2.72 -24.05 5.53
CA ASP A 131 -3.06 -24.43 6.89
C ASP A 131 -4.42 -25.14 6.81
N GLY A 132 -4.39 -26.43 6.47
CA GLY A 132 -5.57 -27.26 6.24
C GLY A 132 -5.41 -28.35 5.18
N GLY A 133 -4.85 -29.50 5.59
CA GLY A 133 -5.37 -30.82 5.26
C GLY A 133 -5.35 -31.26 3.80
N TRP A 134 -4.16 -31.53 3.27
CA TRP A 134 -4.00 -32.56 2.24
C TRP A 134 -2.93 -33.53 2.73
N ASP A 135 -3.36 -34.49 3.55
CA ASP A 135 -2.63 -35.74 3.75
C ASP A 135 -2.53 -36.41 2.38
N ASN A 136 -1.42 -36.20 1.68
CA ASN A 136 -1.00 -37.09 0.61
C ASN A 136 0.51 -37.30 0.79
N GLU A 137 0.83 -38.47 1.32
CA GLU A 137 2.10 -39.12 1.14
C GLU A 137 2.37 -39.21 -0.37
N ASP A 138 3.33 -38.44 -0.88
CA ASP A 138 4.16 -38.95 -1.96
C ASP A 138 5.54 -38.29 -1.93
N GLU A 139 6.56 -39.14 -1.81
CA GLU A 139 7.98 -38.80 -1.84
C GLU A 139 8.35 -38.24 -3.21
N GLY A 140 8.91 -37.04 -3.23
CA GLY A 140 9.40 -36.40 -4.45
C GLY A 140 10.39 -35.30 -4.13
N ASP A 141 11.61 -35.71 -3.81
CA ASP A 141 12.83 -34.91 -3.67
C ASP A 141 13.05 -34.01 -4.90
N ASP A 142 13.00 -32.68 -4.76
CA ASP A 142 14.07 -31.75 -5.19
C ASP A 142 13.68 -30.25 -5.06
N ILE A 143 14.54 -29.51 -4.33
CA ILE A 143 14.85 -28.07 -4.43
C ILE A 143 13.71 -27.05 -4.19
N LEU A 144 13.14 -27.04 -2.99
CA LEU A 144 12.77 -25.79 -2.33
C LEU A 144 13.43 -25.81 -0.96
N ALA A 145 14.19 -24.77 -0.62
CA ALA A 145 14.72 -24.59 0.73
C ALA A 145 13.59 -24.86 1.71
N SER A 146 13.75 -25.89 2.56
CA SER A 146 12.73 -26.29 3.50
C SER A 146 12.32 -25.08 4.33
N GLU A 147 11.04 -24.96 4.68
CA GLU A 147 10.57 -23.88 5.56
C GLU A 147 11.41 -23.82 6.85
N ASP A 148 11.98 -24.94 7.29
CA ASP A 148 12.97 -25.05 8.36
C ASP A 148 14.22 -24.17 8.16
N ASP A 149 14.74 -24.02 6.94
CA ASP A 149 16.00 -23.28 6.69
C ASP A 149 15.76 -21.76 6.67
N LEU A 150 14.56 -21.32 6.24
CA LEU A 150 14.16 -19.90 6.34
C LEU A 150 13.73 -19.54 7.77
N ASN A 151 13.09 -20.46 8.49
CA ASN A 151 12.77 -20.30 9.91
C ASN A 151 14.06 -20.15 10.73
N THR A 152 15.05 -21.01 10.45
CA THR A 152 16.39 -20.96 11.07
C THR A 152 17.15 -19.66 10.79
N TYR A 153 16.94 -19.01 9.63
CA TYR A 153 17.56 -17.72 9.31
C TYR A 153 17.01 -16.58 10.19
N TRP A 154 15.69 -16.53 10.40
CA TRP A 154 15.08 -15.52 11.28
C TRP A 154 15.33 -15.82 12.76
N ASP A 155 15.55 -17.08 13.14
CA ASP A 155 15.99 -17.48 14.47
C ASP A 155 17.43 -17.01 14.79
N GLN A 156 18.25 -16.71 13.76
CA GLN A 156 19.63 -16.22 13.90
C GLN A 156 19.77 -14.69 13.81
N VAL A 157 18.79 -13.98 13.24
CA VAL A 157 18.77 -12.51 13.26
C VAL A 157 18.31 -12.10 14.65
N ASP A 158 19.27 -11.94 15.58
CA ASP A 158 19.08 -11.61 17.00
C ASP A 158 17.62 -11.27 17.35
N GLU A 159 16.90 -12.32 17.73
CA GLU A 159 15.46 -12.39 18.06
C GLU A 159 14.99 -11.32 19.06
N ILE A 160 15.91 -10.55 19.63
CA ILE A 160 15.67 -9.52 20.63
C ILE A 160 15.67 -8.14 19.96
N ASP A 161 16.57 -7.86 19.01
CA ASP A 161 16.72 -6.51 18.43
C ASP A 161 15.72 -6.26 17.29
N LEU A 162 15.58 -7.21 16.36
CA LEU A 162 14.60 -7.07 15.29
C LEU A 162 13.18 -7.15 15.84
N PHE A 163 12.98 -7.98 16.87
CA PHE A 163 11.71 -8.13 17.54
C PHE A 163 11.33 -6.93 18.40
N LEU A 164 12.25 -6.33 19.18
CA LEU A 164 11.94 -5.10 19.91
C LEU A 164 11.67 -3.93 18.95
N TYR A 165 12.39 -3.86 17.83
CA TYR A 165 12.21 -2.82 16.82
C TYR A 165 10.89 -3.01 16.04
N LEU A 166 10.58 -4.23 15.62
CA LEU A 166 9.31 -4.59 14.98
C LEU A 166 8.16 -4.54 15.97
N GLU A 167 8.35 -4.86 17.25
CA GLU A 167 7.31 -4.73 18.27
C GLU A 167 7.00 -3.26 18.52
N GLY A 168 8.00 -2.38 18.56
CA GLY A 168 7.76 -0.93 18.59
C GLY A 168 7.00 -0.43 17.35
N LEU A 169 7.37 -0.93 16.16
CA LEU A 169 6.72 -0.59 14.90
C LEU A 169 5.28 -1.14 14.81
N ILE A 170 5.09 -2.42 15.13
CA ILE A 170 3.82 -3.14 15.10
C ILE A 170 2.92 -2.59 16.20
N ASN A 171 3.37 -2.40 17.44
CA ASN A 171 2.56 -1.80 18.49
C ASN A 171 2.20 -0.34 18.16
N GLY A 172 3.10 0.40 17.51
CA GLY A 172 2.82 1.74 16.99
C GLY A 172 1.79 1.75 15.86
N LEU A 173 1.77 0.72 15.01
CA LEU A 173 0.84 0.60 13.88
C LEU A 173 -0.50 -0.08 14.23
N THR A 174 -0.51 -0.96 15.24
CA THR A 174 -1.69 -1.72 15.72
C THR A 174 -2.45 -1.00 16.84
N GLY A 175 -1.86 0.01 17.47
CA GLY A 175 -2.49 0.81 18.53
C GLY A 175 -2.71 0.08 19.87
N ASP A 176 -2.20 -1.14 20.03
CA ASP A 176 -2.51 -1.99 21.19
C ASP A 176 -1.57 -1.68 22.38
N LEU A 177 -1.94 -0.64 23.13
CA LEU A 177 -1.32 -0.33 24.42
C LEU A 177 -1.88 -1.28 25.48
N VAL A 178 -1.04 -2.24 25.91
CA VAL A 178 -1.20 -3.15 27.07
C VAL A 178 -1.78 -4.53 26.74
N ALA A 179 -0.94 -5.41 26.17
CA ALA A 179 -1.20 -6.85 26.13
C ALA A 179 -0.71 -7.56 27.43
N PRO A 180 -1.47 -8.54 27.97
CA PRO A 180 -1.02 -9.34 29.11
C PRO A 180 0.18 -10.22 28.72
N LYS A 181 1.04 -10.55 29.70
CA LYS A 181 2.23 -11.42 29.54
C LYS A 181 1.86 -12.74 28.85
N LEU A 182 2.00 -12.78 27.53
CA LEU A 182 1.90 -13.99 26.71
C LEU A 182 3.18 -14.82 26.87
N THR A 183 3.05 -16.13 26.88
CA THR A 183 4.18 -17.07 26.77
C THR A 183 4.90 -16.85 25.43
N GLY A 184 6.23 -17.07 25.39
CA GLY A 184 7.08 -16.72 24.24
C GLY A 184 6.60 -17.29 22.90
N GLU A 185 6.17 -18.55 22.87
CA GLU A 185 5.68 -19.25 21.66
C GLU A 185 4.44 -18.57 21.05
N ASN A 186 3.49 -18.10 21.88
CA ASN A 186 2.29 -17.42 21.40
C ASN A 186 2.59 -16.03 20.83
N LYS A 187 3.68 -15.39 21.28
CA LYS A 187 4.07 -14.06 20.81
C LYS A 187 4.73 -14.16 19.44
N TRP A 188 5.60 -15.14 19.23
CA TRP A 188 6.26 -15.39 17.94
C TRP A 188 5.25 -15.67 16.82
N LEU A 189 4.29 -16.58 17.05
CA LEU A 189 3.24 -16.91 16.06
C LEU A 189 2.44 -15.67 15.65
N LYS A 190 2.10 -14.81 16.62
CA LYS A 190 1.40 -13.54 16.37
C LYS A 190 2.25 -12.58 15.55
N CYS A 191 3.52 -12.40 15.91
CA CYS A 191 4.44 -11.55 15.16
C CYS A 191 4.62 -12.06 13.72
N HIS A 192 4.78 -13.37 13.53
CA HIS A 192 4.90 -13.95 12.20
C HIS A 192 3.65 -13.73 11.34
N ALA A 193 2.45 -13.92 11.92
CA ALA A 193 1.19 -13.62 11.25
C ALA A 193 1.04 -12.12 10.92
N ALA A 194 1.46 -11.22 11.81
CA ALA A 194 1.45 -9.78 11.59
C ALA A 194 2.42 -9.38 10.46
N ILE A 195 3.65 -9.90 10.46
CA ILE A 195 4.64 -9.66 9.39
C ILE A 195 4.09 -10.13 8.04
N LYS A 196 3.45 -11.30 7.99
CA LYS A 196 2.84 -11.82 6.77
C LYS A 196 1.73 -10.90 6.27
N THR A 197 0.83 -10.48 7.16
CA THR A 197 -0.24 -9.51 6.85
C THR A 197 0.31 -8.17 6.37
N MET A 198 1.39 -7.68 6.98
CA MET A 198 2.09 -6.48 6.57
C MET A 198 2.69 -6.62 5.16
N LYS A 199 3.35 -7.74 4.86
CA LYS A 199 3.88 -8.03 3.51
C LYS A 199 2.77 -8.04 2.45
N GLU A 200 1.65 -8.71 2.73
CA GLU A 200 0.48 -8.76 1.85
C GLU A 200 -0.09 -7.35 1.57
N THR A 201 -0.19 -6.54 2.62
CA THR A 201 -0.70 -5.17 2.55
C THR A 201 0.25 -4.24 1.78
N CYS A 202 1.56 -4.36 2.02
CA CYS A 202 2.59 -3.59 1.33
C CYS A 202 2.61 -3.90 -0.17
N ILE A 203 2.62 -5.18 -0.56
CA ILE A 203 2.60 -5.58 -1.98
C ILE A 203 1.34 -5.08 -2.67
N SER A 204 0.18 -5.25 -2.02
CA SER A 204 -1.10 -4.75 -2.56
C SER A 204 -1.09 -3.23 -2.72
N SER A 205 -0.57 -2.49 -1.74
CA SER A 205 -0.47 -1.03 -1.79
C SER A 205 0.47 -0.53 -2.90
N ILE A 206 1.59 -1.21 -3.15
CA ILE A 206 2.50 -0.89 -4.26
C ILE A 206 1.79 -1.08 -5.60
N LEU A 207 1.09 -2.20 -5.78
CA LEU A 207 0.34 -2.47 -7.02
C LEU A 207 -0.79 -1.49 -7.23
N MET A 208 -1.54 -1.15 -6.17
CA MET A 208 -2.59 -0.14 -6.20
C MET A 208 -2.04 1.22 -6.60
N GLN A 209 -0.91 1.66 -6.03
CA GLN A 209 -0.26 2.91 -6.39
C GLN A 209 0.22 2.90 -7.85
N GLY A 210 0.72 1.75 -8.34
CA GLY A 210 1.11 1.57 -9.73
C GLY A 210 -0.05 1.71 -10.72
N ILE A 211 -1.27 1.34 -10.33
CA ILE A 211 -2.49 1.52 -11.13
C ILE A 211 -3.03 2.96 -10.98
N ASN A 212 -3.01 3.50 -9.76
CA ASN A 212 -3.53 4.81 -9.43
C ASN A 212 -2.60 5.50 -8.43
N GLN A 213 -1.78 6.42 -8.93
CA GLN A 213 -0.76 7.13 -8.14
C GLN A 213 -1.30 7.90 -6.93
N LYS A 214 -2.62 8.17 -6.91
CA LYS A 214 -3.28 8.84 -5.78
C LYS A 214 -3.53 7.88 -4.61
N LEU A 215 -3.43 6.57 -4.79
CA LEU A 215 -3.60 5.59 -3.72
C LEU A 215 -2.25 5.32 -3.08
N ASN A 216 -1.89 6.24 -2.19
CA ASN A 216 -0.56 6.35 -1.59
C ASN A 216 -0.65 6.47 -0.06
N ALA A 217 -1.76 6.07 0.56
CA ALA A 217 -1.93 6.17 2.01
C ALA A 217 -0.81 5.47 2.78
N LEU A 218 -0.59 4.18 2.56
CA LEU A 218 0.48 3.44 3.23
C LEU A 218 1.86 4.04 2.94
N GLN A 219 2.14 4.39 1.68
CA GLN A 219 3.41 5.01 1.27
C GLN A 219 3.64 6.36 1.95
N SER A 220 2.58 7.13 2.20
CA SER A 220 2.66 8.42 2.87
C SER A 220 3.00 8.24 4.35
N ILE A 221 2.32 7.30 5.02
CA ILE A 221 2.57 6.95 6.42
C ILE A 221 4.01 6.44 6.60
N LEU A 222 4.47 5.54 5.71
CA LEU A 222 5.85 5.06 5.71
C LEU A 222 6.85 6.20 5.45
N GLY A 223 6.53 7.13 4.56
CA GLY A 223 7.34 8.32 4.32
C GLY A 223 7.50 9.18 5.58
N PHE A 224 6.40 9.48 6.28
CA PHE A 224 6.44 10.19 7.55
C PHE A 224 7.28 9.48 8.61
N PHE A 225 7.08 8.17 8.75
CA PHE A 225 7.84 7.36 9.69
C PHE A 225 9.35 7.43 9.40
N LEU A 226 9.75 7.24 8.14
CA LEU A 226 11.16 7.33 7.73
C LEU A 226 11.75 8.72 7.99
N GLN A 227 11.00 9.78 7.68
CA GLN A 227 11.43 11.15 7.96
C GLN A 227 11.61 11.39 9.47
N SER A 228 10.69 10.88 10.29
CA SER A 228 10.75 10.99 11.76
C SER A 228 11.92 10.21 12.36
N ALA A 229 12.29 9.08 11.75
CA ALA A 229 13.46 8.29 12.10
C ALA A 229 14.78 8.87 11.57
N HIS A 230 14.75 10.09 11.01
CA HIS A 230 15.89 10.76 10.39
C HIS A 230 16.57 9.94 9.28
N ALA A 231 15.79 9.16 8.53
CA ALA A 231 16.31 8.43 7.39
C ALA A 231 16.91 9.41 6.36
N PRO A 232 18.09 9.12 5.79
CA PRO A 232 18.69 10.02 4.80
C PRO A 232 17.75 10.22 3.60
N GLN A 233 17.70 11.46 3.10
CA GLN A 233 16.90 11.85 1.94
C GLN A 233 16.98 10.86 0.77
N LYS A 234 18.20 10.42 0.43
CA LYS A 234 18.45 9.48 -0.67
C LYS A 234 17.78 8.11 -0.45
N VAL A 235 17.67 7.66 0.79
CA VAL A 235 16.99 6.40 1.14
C VAL A 235 15.49 6.56 0.90
N ILE A 236 14.90 7.65 1.40
CA ILE A 236 13.47 7.94 1.20
C ILE A 236 13.15 8.06 -0.30
N ASP A 237 13.94 8.82 -1.06
CA ASP A 237 13.73 8.96 -2.50
C ASP A 237 13.88 7.62 -3.23
N THR A 238 14.84 6.78 -2.84
CA THR A 238 14.99 5.44 -3.44
C THR A 238 13.76 4.57 -3.15
N LEU A 239 13.25 4.57 -1.93
CA LEU A 239 12.02 3.86 -1.56
C LEU A 239 10.78 4.43 -2.27
N ALA A 240 10.76 5.75 -2.53
CA ALA A 240 9.71 6.36 -3.32
C ALA A 240 9.71 5.89 -4.78
N HIS A 241 10.89 5.74 -5.39
CA HIS A 241 11.01 5.14 -6.72
C HIS A 241 10.56 3.68 -6.77
N LEU A 242 10.67 2.95 -5.66
CA LEU A 242 10.16 1.57 -5.54
C LEU A 242 8.66 1.49 -5.24
N GLY A 243 7.97 2.63 -5.02
CA GLY A 243 6.55 2.66 -4.62
C GLY A 243 6.30 2.27 -3.15
N VAL A 244 7.34 2.27 -2.31
CA VAL A 244 7.25 1.95 -0.87
C VAL A 244 6.99 3.21 -0.04
N SER A 245 7.45 4.37 -0.50
CA SER A 245 7.28 5.67 0.15
C SER A 245 6.76 6.73 -0.84
N ILE A 246 6.39 7.90 -0.34
CA ILE A 246 6.31 9.12 -1.15
C ILE A 246 7.67 9.85 -1.16
N TYR A 247 7.88 10.71 -2.15
CA TYR A 247 9.05 11.57 -2.24
C TYR A 247 9.11 12.56 -1.09
N THR A 248 10.32 12.94 -0.66
CA THR A 248 10.43 13.85 0.50
C THR A 248 9.86 15.23 0.24
N ASP A 249 9.85 15.72 -1.00
CA ASP A 249 9.14 16.97 -1.31
C ASP A 249 7.65 16.88 -0.95
N ALA A 250 7.02 15.72 -1.20
CA ALA A 250 5.64 15.47 -0.79
C ALA A 250 5.52 15.35 0.73
N ILE A 251 6.49 14.72 1.41
CA ILE A 251 6.53 14.68 2.88
C ILE A 251 6.61 16.10 3.46
N ASN A 252 7.50 16.94 2.93
CA ASN A 252 7.68 18.33 3.36
C ASN A 252 6.40 19.15 3.18
N LEU A 253 5.70 18.99 2.05
CA LEU A 253 4.40 19.63 1.81
C LEU A 253 3.36 19.15 2.84
N ALA A 254 3.38 17.87 3.18
CA ALA A 254 2.47 17.32 4.17
C ALA A 254 2.77 17.81 5.59
N VAL A 255 4.04 17.91 5.98
CA VAL A 255 4.46 18.54 7.24
C VAL A 255 4.03 20.00 7.30
N GLN A 256 4.15 20.75 6.20
CA GLN A 256 3.66 22.14 6.14
C GLN A 256 2.15 22.23 6.32
N SER A 257 1.38 21.35 5.65
CA SER A 257 -0.08 21.26 5.82
C SER A 257 -0.46 20.96 7.27
N LEU A 258 0.15 19.95 7.88
CA LEU A 258 -0.08 19.56 9.27
C LEU A 258 0.31 20.67 10.25
N SER A 259 1.42 21.38 10.00
CA SER A 259 1.84 22.51 10.83
C SER A 259 0.84 23.67 10.76
N ALA A 260 0.28 23.94 9.59
CA ALA A 260 -0.74 24.97 9.41
C ALA A 260 -2.06 24.58 10.11
N GLU A 261 -2.49 23.32 9.99
CA GLU A 261 -3.65 22.79 10.70
C GLU A 261 -3.47 22.91 12.23
N LEU A 262 -2.32 22.47 12.75
CA LEU A 262 -2.01 22.56 14.18
C LEU A 262 -1.98 24.01 14.69
N GLN A 263 -1.39 24.93 13.91
CA GLN A 263 -1.37 26.35 14.27
C GLN A 263 -2.79 26.92 14.37
N ASN A 264 -3.67 26.58 13.42
CA ASN A 264 -5.07 27.00 13.46
C ASN A 264 -5.79 26.40 14.67
N ALA A 265 -5.59 25.12 14.95
CA ALA A 265 -6.18 24.45 16.11
C ALA A 265 -5.72 25.06 17.45
N LEU A 266 -4.42 25.40 17.58
CA LEU A 266 -3.89 26.08 18.75
C LEU A 266 -4.44 27.50 18.90
N GLN A 267 -4.61 28.22 17.78
CA GLN A 267 -5.23 29.54 17.77
C GLN A 267 -6.69 29.47 18.23
N ASP A 268 -7.47 28.53 17.72
CA ASP A 268 -8.86 28.32 18.11
C ASP A 268 -8.98 27.92 19.59
N LEU A 269 -8.11 27.03 20.05
CA LEU A 269 -8.03 26.63 21.45
C LEU A 269 -7.67 27.82 22.35
N GLY A 270 -6.71 28.65 21.96
CA GLY A 270 -6.36 29.88 22.67
C GLY A 270 -7.51 30.90 22.72
N GLN A 271 -8.23 31.07 21.61
CA GLN A 271 -9.40 31.95 21.54
C GLN A 271 -10.59 31.43 22.37
N SER A 272 -10.71 30.11 22.54
CA SER A 272 -11.75 29.51 23.38
C SER A 272 -11.56 29.80 24.88
N LEU A 273 -10.35 30.23 25.29
CA LEU A 273 -9.93 30.39 26.69
C LEU A 273 -10.06 29.10 27.53
N LEU A 274 -10.23 27.93 26.90
CA LEU A 274 -10.34 26.63 27.56
C LEU A 274 -8.98 25.99 27.85
N ALA A 275 -7.90 26.49 27.24
CA ALA A 275 -6.54 26.07 27.55
C ALA A 275 -5.73 27.23 28.11
N SER A 276 -5.05 26.97 29.23
CA SER A 276 -3.98 27.82 29.74
C SER A 276 -2.66 27.06 29.61
N TYR A 277 -1.63 27.71 29.05
CA TYR A 277 -0.28 27.14 29.09
C TYR A 277 0.22 27.16 30.53
N ALA A 278 0.25 26.00 31.18
CA ALA A 278 1.04 25.79 32.38
C ALA A 278 2.47 25.46 31.91
N TYR A 279 3.32 26.48 31.86
CA TYR A 279 4.75 26.27 31.63
C TYR A 279 5.34 25.57 32.86
N ASP A 280 5.57 24.26 32.75
CA ASP A 280 6.31 23.51 33.75
C ASP A 280 7.81 23.87 33.61
N ASN A 281 8.31 24.65 34.57
CA ASN A 281 9.73 24.97 34.82
C ASN A 281 10.50 25.85 33.82
N PHE A 282 9.85 26.61 32.93
CA PHE A 282 10.52 27.75 32.29
C PHE A 282 10.31 29.02 33.12
N ASP A 283 11.38 29.50 33.75
CA ASP A 283 11.45 30.78 34.44
C ASP A 283 11.42 31.91 33.40
N VAL A 284 10.22 32.18 32.87
CA VAL A 284 10.04 33.28 31.91
C VAL A 284 10.06 34.57 32.71
N ASP A 285 11.23 35.23 32.73
CA ASP A 285 11.36 36.62 33.15
C ASP A 285 10.62 37.50 32.13
N LEU A 286 9.29 37.53 32.25
CA LEU A 286 8.43 38.50 31.57
C LEU A 286 8.80 39.85 32.14
N LYS A 287 9.82 40.48 31.55
CA LYS A 287 10.16 41.88 31.80
C LYS A 287 8.90 42.69 31.48
N SER A 288 8.12 42.98 32.51
CA SER A 288 6.97 43.84 32.41
C SER A 288 7.49 45.15 31.83
N GLN A 289 7.07 45.48 30.62
CA GLN A 289 7.30 46.79 30.03
C GLN A 289 6.39 47.78 30.77
N VAL A 290 6.65 47.99 32.06
CA VAL A 290 6.22 49.21 32.72
C VAL A 290 7.05 50.28 32.04
N SER A 291 6.41 51.00 31.13
CA SER A 291 7.01 52.17 30.50
C SER A 291 7.17 53.23 31.58
N THR A 292 8.28 53.17 32.32
CA THR A 292 8.65 54.22 33.27
C THR A 292 8.97 55.45 32.44
N VAL A 293 8.17 56.51 32.62
CA VAL A 293 8.14 57.78 31.88
C VAL A 293 9.47 58.55 31.87
N GLU A 294 10.52 58.04 32.52
CA GLU A 294 11.77 58.78 32.76
C GLU A 294 12.80 58.71 31.61
N LYS A 295 12.61 57.87 30.58
CA LYS A 295 13.62 57.68 29.52
C LYS A 295 13.34 58.35 28.17
N LEU A 296 12.51 59.40 28.15
CA LEU A 296 12.20 60.18 26.92
C LEU A 296 12.93 61.53 26.81
N ARG A 297 13.88 61.86 27.71
CA ARG A 297 14.58 63.16 27.65
C ARG A 297 15.90 63.19 26.86
N HIS A 298 16.41 62.03 26.41
CA HIS A 298 17.74 61.98 25.79
C HIS A 298 17.77 61.86 24.27
N ILE A 299 16.62 61.71 23.60
CA ILE A 299 16.58 61.47 22.14
C ILE A 299 16.25 62.74 21.33
N PHE A 300 15.80 63.83 21.96
CA PHE A 300 15.47 65.08 21.26
C PHE A 300 16.61 66.14 21.18
N ALA A 301 17.82 65.83 21.66
CA ALA A 301 18.93 66.80 21.74
C ALA A 301 20.17 66.48 20.87
N SER A 302 20.16 65.46 20.01
CA SER A 302 21.31 65.15 19.14
C SER A 302 20.96 64.95 17.67
N SER A 303 20.01 65.73 17.16
CA SER A 303 20.03 66.18 15.78
C SER A 303 20.72 67.54 15.77
N VAL A 304 21.95 67.66 15.25
CA VAL A 304 22.52 68.82 14.54
C VAL A 304 24.03 68.59 14.31
N MET A 305 24.47 68.80 13.05
CA MET A 305 25.83 68.68 12.48
C MET A 305 26.27 67.22 12.22
N GLU A 306 26.72 66.76 11.05
CA GLU A 306 27.33 67.39 9.87
C GLU A 306 27.33 66.38 8.69
N ASN A 307 27.37 66.89 7.46
CA ASN A 307 27.69 66.22 6.19
C ASN A 307 28.75 67.14 5.52
N PRO A 308 29.48 66.80 4.42
CA PRO A 308 29.76 65.52 3.74
C PRO A 308 31.28 65.36 3.36
N THR A 309 31.71 64.25 2.71
CA THR A 309 32.52 64.21 1.44
C THR A 309 33.23 62.87 1.11
N THR A 310 33.24 62.55 -0.21
CA THR A 310 34.18 61.74 -1.05
C THR A 310 34.22 60.19 -0.98
N GLY A 311 33.96 59.53 -2.13
CA GLY A 311 34.16 58.08 -2.41
C GLY A 311 35.57 57.75 -2.94
N PRO A 312 35.79 56.82 -3.92
CA PRO A 312 35.15 55.53 -4.28
C PRO A 312 36.17 54.34 -4.26
N ASN A 313 35.73 53.06 -4.31
CA ASN A 313 36.40 51.98 -5.10
C ASN A 313 35.81 50.55 -4.96
N SER A 314 35.53 49.95 -6.13
CA SER A 314 35.81 48.59 -6.64
C SER A 314 35.80 47.33 -5.74
N SER A 315 35.03 46.30 -6.15
CA SER A 315 35.49 44.94 -6.58
C SER A 315 34.31 43.94 -6.56
N GLN A 316 33.84 43.51 -7.74
CA GLN A 316 34.09 42.18 -8.34
C GLN A 316 33.41 40.99 -7.64
N TRP A 317 32.33 40.49 -8.24
CA TRP A 317 31.78 39.14 -8.06
C TRP A 317 31.95 38.38 -9.39
N PRO A 318 32.44 37.12 -9.41
CA PRO A 318 32.56 36.35 -10.64
C PRO A 318 31.26 35.63 -11.03
N ASN A 319 31.06 35.58 -12.35
CA ASN A 319 30.01 34.89 -13.08
C ASN A 319 30.02 33.37 -12.86
N LEU A 320 28.82 32.78 -12.71
CA LEU A 320 28.58 31.35 -12.89
C LEU A 320 28.16 31.05 -14.35
N PRO A 321 28.65 29.97 -14.97
CA PRO A 321 28.39 29.69 -16.39
C PRO A 321 27.01 29.06 -16.63
N THR A 322 26.33 29.60 -17.63
CA THR A 322 25.14 29.07 -18.30
C THR A 322 25.54 27.86 -19.16
N ILE A 323 24.86 26.72 -18.99
CA ILE A 323 24.95 25.56 -19.90
C ILE A 323 23.65 25.51 -20.73
N PRO A 324 23.74 25.37 -22.08
CA PRO A 324 22.58 25.49 -22.97
C PRO A 324 21.75 24.20 -23.06
N MET A 325 20.43 24.37 -23.04
CA MET A 325 19.45 23.35 -23.46
C MET A 325 19.31 23.34 -24.99
N SER A 326 19.60 22.19 -25.59
CA SER A 326 19.09 21.74 -26.89
C SER A 326 19.27 20.22 -26.91
N THR A 327 18.26 19.38 -27.07
CA THR A 327 17.43 19.27 -28.27
C THR A 327 16.20 18.40 -27.99
N LEU A 328 15.07 18.81 -28.57
CA LEU A 328 13.88 17.99 -28.77
C LEU A 328 14.21 16.76 -29.65
N SER A 329 13.60 15.62 -29.36
CA SER A 329 13.11 14.72 -30.40
C SER A 329 11.82 14.01 -29.96
N GLN A 330 10.81 14.16 -30.81
CA GLN A 330 9.48 13.58 -30.76
C GLN A 330 9.48 12.08 -31.15
N ARG A 331 8.32 11.44 -30.92
CA ARG A 331 7.74 10.20 -31.53
C ARG A 331 7.69 9.01 -30.55
N ASN A 332 6.61 8.24 -30.42
CA ASN A 332 5.38 8.11 -31.20
C ASN A 332 4.25 7.52 -30.33
N LEU A 333 3.03 8.00 -30.57
CA LEU A 333 1.77 7.30 -30.29
C LEU A 333 1.49 6.36 -31.46
N HIS A 334 1.16 5.09 -31.20
CA HIS A 334 0.14 4.34 -31.94
C HIS A 334 -0.25 3.06 -31.20
N SER A 335 -1.55 2.99 -30.86
CA SER A 335 -2.31 1.77 -30.61
C SER A 335 -2.54 0.99 -31.92
N PRO A 336 -2.95 -0.28 -31.83
CA PRO A 336 -4.37 -0.60 -31.92
C PRO A 336 -5.01 -0.99 -30.58
#